data_AF-A0A7W6TBH4-F1
#
_entry.id   AF-A0A7W6TBH4-F1
#
_cell.length_a   1.000
_cell.length_b   1.000
_cell.length_c   1.000
_cell.angle_alpha   90.00
_cell.angle_beta   90.00
_cell.angle_gamma   90.00
#
_symmetry.space_group_name_H-M   'P 1'
#
loop_
_entity.id
_entity.type
_entity.pdbx_description
1 polymer ?
#
loop_
_entity_poly.entity_id
_entity_poly.type
_entity_poly.pdbx_seq_one_letter_code
_entity_poly.pdbx_strand_id
1 'polypeptide(L)'
;MRFTARTVEIFHKGERIAAHQRMSGNHKHTTVPEHMASSHRRYAGWTIERIRKEAAAIGPATAALCDLILDERTHPEQGFRACLGIIRLARSYGHERLDAAAMRAIDIGARTYGSVKSILANNLDRRPSPKRPADDAPILHPNIRGPRYYN
;
A
#
# COMPACT_ATOMS: atom_id res chain seq x y z
N MET A 1 -31.94 24.31 6.49
CA MET A 1 -31.39 23.41 5.46
C MET A 1 -32.27 23.51 4.22
N ARG A 2 -31.69 23.61 3.02
CA ARG A 2 -32.44 23.75 1.77
C ARG A 2 -32.08 22.61 0.81
N PHE A 3 -33.10 22.04 0.18
CA PHE A 3 -32.95 20.99 -0.83
C PHE A 3 -33.38 21.53 -2.19
N THR A 4 -32.52 21.39 -3.19
CA THR A 4 -32.84 21.64 -4.60
C THR A 4 -32.63 20.37 -5.40
N ALA A 5 -33.11 20.35 -6.65
CA ALA A 5 -33.00 19.17 -7.52
C ALA A 5 -31.57 18.64 -7.67
N ARG A 6 -30.56 19.53 -7.62
CA ARG A 6 -29.15 19.22 -7.87
C ARG A 6 -28.21 19.59 -6.73
N THR A 7 -28.71 20.11 -5.61
CA THR A 7 -27.85 20.62 -4.54
C THR A 7 -28.53 20.55 -3.18
N VAL A 8 -27.78 20.12 -2.18
CA VAL A 8 -28.15 20.20 -0.77
C VAL A 8 -27.33 21.30 -0.11
N GLU A 9 -28.01 22.25 0.52
CA GLU A 9 -27.38 23.40 1.16
C GLU A 9 -27.67 23.39 2.68
N ILE A 10 -26.62 23.49 3.48
CA ILE A 10 -26.69 23.54 4.94
C ILE A 10 -26.41 24.97 5.40
N PHE A 11 -27.29 25.46 6.26
CA PHE A 11 -27.24 26.82 6.79
C PHE A 11 -27.16 26.76 8.31
N HIS A 12 -26.36 27.66 8.89
CA HIS A 12 -26.29 27.89 10.33
C HIS A 12 -26.39 29.40 10.58
N LYS A 13 -27.36 29.81 11.41
CA LYS A 13 -27.69 31.23 11.69
C LYS A 13 -27.97 32.08 10.44
N GLY A 14 -28.60 31.49 9.42
CA GLY A 14 -28.95 32.18 8.17
C GLY A 14 -27.82 32.27 7.15
N GLU A 15 -26.60 31.93 7.54
CA GLU A 15 -25.44 31.88 6.65
C GLU A 15 -25.25 30.47 6.07
N ARG A 16 -24.96 30.37 4.78
CA ARG A 16 -24.74 29.09 4.10
C ARG A 16 -23.34 28.58 4.44
N ILE A 17 -23.26 27.52 5.24
CA ILE A 17 -21.99 26.95 5.70
C ILE A 17 -21.49 25.78 4.85
N ALA A 18 -22.37 25.15 4.06
CA ALA A 18 -21.97 24.11 3.11
C ALA A 18 -22.99 23.98 1.97
N ALA A 19 -22.50 23.66 0.77
CA ALA A 19 -23.33 23.30 -0.37
C ALA A 19 -22.73 22.08 -1.09
N HIS A 20 -23.54 21.06 -1.31
CA HIS A 20 -23.12 19.81 -1.94
C HIS A 20 -23.95 19.54 -3.18
N GLN A 21 -23.31 19.30 -4.32
CA GLN A 21 -24.05 18.83 -5.50
C GLN A 21 -24.64 17.45 -5.24
N ARG A 22 -25.95 17.33 -5.47
CA ARG A 22 -26.69 16.07 -5.47
C ARG A 22 -26.65 15.52 -6.89
N MET A 23 -25.80 14.53 -7.12
CA MET A 23 -25.75 13.82 -8.40
C MET A 23 -26.91 12.82 -8.46
N SER A 24 -27.74 12.89 -9.51
CA SER A 24 -28.79 11.91 -9.79
C SER A 24 -28.24 10.92 -10.81
N GLY A 25 -28.05 9.67 -10.39
CA GLY A 25 -27.64 8.57 -11.26
C GLY A 25 -26.36 7.87 -10.82
N ASN A 26 -26.53 6.61 -10.41
CA ASN A 26 -25.52 5.63 -10.00
C ASN A 26 -24.92 5.86 -8.60
N HIS A 27 -25.03 4.82 -7.76
CA HIS A 27 -24.61 4.65 -6.36
C HIS A 27 -23.09 4.83 -6.10
N LYS A 28 -22.48 5.87 -6.67
CA LYS A 28 -21.07 6.21 -6.51
C LYS A 28 -20.93 7.24 -5.39
N HIS A 29 -19.96 7.02 -4.52
CA HIS A 29 -19.63 7.96 -3.46
C HIS A 29 -18.79 9.10 -4.05
N THR A 30 -19.16 10.34 -3.73
CA THR A 30 -18.33 11.53 -4.02
C THR A 30 -17.92 12.14 -2.68
N THR A 31 -16.62 12.30 -2.46
CA THR A 31 -16.08 12.91 -1.23
C THR A 31 -15.45 14.25 -1.57
N VAL A 32 -15.86 15.31 -0.88
CA VAL A 32 -15.21 16.63 -0.99
C VAL A 32 -13.88 16.55 -0.23
N PRO A 33 -12.74 16.88 -0.85
CA PRO A 33 -11.41 16.79 -0.22
C PRO A 33 -11.29 17.54 1.11
N GLU A 34 -12.04 18.62 1.28
CA GLU A 34 -12.07 19.49 2.47
C GLU A 34 -12.69 18.82 3.71
N HIS A 35 -13.45 17.74 3.54
CA HIS A 35 -14.11 17.00 4.62
C HIS A 35 -13.46 15.66 4.94
N MET A 36 -12.33 15.33 4.30
CA MET A 36 -11.58 14.11 4.61
C MET A 36 -10.91 14.20 5.99
N ALA A 37 -11.07 13.13 6.79
CA ALA A 37 -10.38 12.96 8.06
C ALA A 37 -8.85 13.16 7.92
N SER A 38 -8.19 13.66 8.96
CA SER A 38 -6.77 14.07 8.93
C SER A 38 -5.80 12.97 8.46
N SER A 39 -6.12 11.70 8.71
CA SER A 39 -5.37 10.54 8.21
C SER A 39 -5.41 10.42 6.69
N HIS A 40 -6.53 10.79 6.05
CA HIS A 40 -6.69 10.79 4.59
C HIS A 40 -6.00 11.99 3.92
N ARG A 41 -5.95 13.16 4.58
CA ARG A 41 -5.24 14.34 4.06
C ARG A 41 -3.74 14.10 3.81
N ARG A 42 -3.07 13.28 4.63
CA ARG A 42 -1.64 12.94 4.46
C ARG A 42 -1.36 12.15 3.18
N TYR A 43 -2.37 11.45 2.64
CA TYR A 43 -2.27 10.62 1.44
C TYR A 43 -3.03 11.19 0.24
N ALA A 44 -3.73 12.32 0.41
CA ALA A 44 -4.62 12.91 -0.61
C ALA A 44 -3.93 13.26 -1.93
N GLY A 45 -2.59 13.38 -1.96
CA GLY A 45 -1.79 13.61 -3.18
C GLY A 45 -1.06 12.37 -3.72
N TRP A 46 -1.30 11.19 -3.16
CA TRP A 46 -0.66 9.94 -3.59
C TRP A 46 -1.64 9.10 -4.42
N THR A 47 -1.30 8.93 -5.69
CA THR A 47 -1.98 8.02 -6.61
C THR A 47 -1.10 6.80 -6.89
N ILE A 48 -1.67 5.74 -7.47
CA ILE A 48 -0.92 4.55 -7.88
C ILE A 48 0.22 4.94 -8.83
N GLU A 49 -0.06 5.82 -9.79
CA GLU A 49 0.91 6.30 -10.79
C GLU A 49 2.07 7.03 -10.12
N ARG A 50 1.78 7.86 -9.10
CA ARG A 50 2.82 8.56 -8.36
C ARG A 50 3.67 7.59 -7.53
N ILE A 51 3.05 6.62 -6.88
CA ILE A 51 3.79 5.59 -6.13
C ILE A 51 4.73 4.82 -7.06
N ARG A 52 4.22 4.36 -8.22
CA ARG A 52 5.00 3.68 -9.24
C ARG A 52 6.17 4.53 -9.73
N LYS A 53 5.92 5.80 -10.04
CA LYS A 53 6.96 6.75 -10.50
C LYS A 53 8.07 6.92 -9.46
N GLU A 54 7.72 7.12 -8.21
CA GLU A 54 8.68 7.34 -7.12
C GLU A 54 9.45 6.05 -6.79
N ALA A 55 8.80 4.89 -6.82
CA ALA A 55 9.46 3.60 -6.65
C ALA A 55 10.43 3.29 -7.81
N ALA A 56 10.05 3.57 -9.06
CA ALA A 56 10.90 3.39 -10.23
C ALA A 56 12.13 4.31 -10.21
N ALA A 57 12.03 5.51 -9.63
CA ALA A 57 13.17 6.41 -9.44
C ALA A 57 14.20 5.88 -8.41
N ILE A 58 13.79 4.95 -7.54
CA ILE A 58 14.70 4.25 -6.62
C ILE A 58 15.36 3.08 -7.34
N GLY A 59 14.57 2.24 -8.00
CA GLY A 59 15.07 1.13 -8.78
C GLY A 59 13.98 0.14 -9.22
N PRO A 60 14.32 -0.77 -10.14
CA PRO A 60 13.37 -1.71 -10.73
C PRO A 60 12.78 -2.69 -9.72
N ALA A 61 13.56 -3.18 -8.75
CA ALA A 61 13.07 -4.13 -7.76
C ALA A 61 12.12 -3.46 -6.76
N THR A 62 12.40 -2.20 -6.42
CA THR A 62 11.54 -1.38 -5.56
C THR A 62 10.19 -1.13 -6.22
N ALA A 63 10.18 -0.82 -7.52
CA ALA A 63 8.95 -0.68 -8.31
C ALA A 63 8.15 -1.98 -8.33
N ALA A 64 8.79 -3.11 -8.68
CA ALA A 64 8.16 -4.42 -8.70
C ALA A 64 7.56 -4.82 -7.35
N LEU A 65 8.26 -4.54 -6.25
CA LEU A 65 7.75 -4.82 -4.91
C LEU A 65 6.51 -3.97 -4.58
N CYS A 66 6.51 -2.69 -4.95
CA CYS A 66 5.35 -1.83 -4.73
C CYS A 66 4.15 -2.31 -5.56
N ASP A 67 4.36 -2.72 -6.81
CA ASP A 67 3.29 -3.28 -7.65
C ASP A 67 2.70 -4.55 -7.03
N LEU A 68 3.54 -5.49 -6.59
CA LEU A 68 3.09 -6.69 -5.89
C LEU A 68 2.24 -6.36 -4.65
N ILE A 69 2.66 -5.38 -3.84
CA ILE A 69 1.93 -4.96 -2.64
C ILE A 69 0.57 -4.37 -2.98
N LEU A 70 0.47 -3.62 -4.08
CA LEU A 70 -0.78 -2.98 -4.51
C LEU A 70 -1.74 -4.00 -5.13
N ASP A 71 -1.22 -4.91 -5.95
CA ASP A 71 -2.00 -5.91 -6.70
C ASP A 71 -2.54 -7.04 -5.81
N GLU A 72 -1.86 -7.38 -4.70
CA GLU A 72 -2.35 -8.36 -3.73
C GLU A 72 -3.62 -7.91 -2.97
N ARG A 73 -3.94 -6.62 -3.00
CA ARG A 73 -5.05 -6.06 -2.23
C ARG A 73 -6.28 -5.95 -3.13
N THR A 74 -7.45 -6.32 -2.59
CA THR A 74 -8.74 -6.05 -3.23
C THR A 74 -8.93 -4.56 -3.54
N HIS A 75 -8.32 -3.71 -2.72
CA HIS A 75 -8.35 -2.26 -2.81
C HIS A 75 -6.90 -1.74 -2.76
N PRO A 76 -6.30 -1.30 -3.88
CA PRO A 76 -4.91 -0.88 -3.95
C PRO A 76 -4.52 0.21 -2.95
N GLU A 77 -5.46 1.09 -2.59
CA GLU A 77 -5.27 2.14 -1.58
C GLU A 77 -4.85 1.59 -0.21
N GLN A 78 -5.18 0.34 0.11
CA GLN A 78 -4.75 -0.33 1.33
C GLN A 78 -3.24 -0.60 1.34
N GLY A 79 -2.61 -0.73 0.17
CA GLY A 79 -1.16 -0.90 0.01
C GLY A 79 -0.35 0.41 0.06
N PHE A 80 -1.01 1.58 -0.01
CA PHE A 80 -0.32 2.87 -0.12
C PHE A 80 0.60 3.14 1.06
N ARG A 81 0.13 2.87 2.28
CA ARG A 81 0.94 3.12 3.49
C ARG A 81 2.22 2.29 3.50
N ALA A 82 2.16 1.04 3.04
CA ALA A 82 3.31 0.17 2.95
C ALA A 82 4.31 0.65 1.88
N CYS A 83 3.84 0.93 0.67
CA CYS A 83 4.68 1.43 -0.42
C CYS A 83 5.37 2.75 -0.05
N LEU A 84 4.65 3.69 0.55
CA LEU A 84 5.21 4.96 1.00
C LEU A 84 6.21 4.80 2.15
N GLY A 85 5.99 3.82 3.02
CA GLY A 85 6.96 3.45 4.05
C GLY A 85 8.27 2.95 3.42
N ILE A 86 8.16 2.07 2.43
CA ILE A 86 9.30 1.49 1.70
C ILE A 86 10.07 2.57 0.95
N ILE A 87 9.40 3.39 0.14
CA ILE A 87 10.02 4.51 -0.60
C ILE A 87 10.79 5.45 0.34
N ARG A 88 10.26 5.73 1.54
CA ARG A 88 10.94 6.59 2.52
C ARG A 88 12.23 6.00 3.07
N LEU A 89 12.43 4.68 3.06
CA LEU A 89 13.68 4.05 3.49
C LEU A 89 14.87 4.47 2.63
N ALA A 90 14.63 4.92 1.38
CA ALA A 90 15.67 5.44 0.49
C ALA A 90 16.45 6.59 1.12
N ARG A 91 15.81 7.43 1.95
CA ARG A 91 16.46 8.55 2.65
C ARG A 91 17.47 8.11 3.70
N SER A 92 17.24 6.96 4.33
CA SER A 92 18.09 6.46 5.41
C SER A 92 19.13 5.45 4.93
N TYR A 93 18.82 4.66 3.90
CA TYR A 93 19.66 3.56 3.44
C TYR A 93 20.25 3.76 2.04
N GLY A 94 19.79 4.75 1.28
CA GLY A 94 20.18 4.97 -0.10
C GLY A 94 19.37 4.13 -1.09
N HIS A 95 19.37 4.53 -2.36
CA HIS A 95 18.57 3.90 -3.42
C HIS A 95 19.06 2.48 -3.72
N GLU A 96 20.37 2.31 -3.92
CA GLU A 96 20.99 1.02 -4.26
C GLU A 96 20.68 -0.07 -3.23
N ARG A 97 20.86 0.23 -1.94
CA ARG A 97 20.57 -0.72 -0.86
C ARG A 97 19.09 -1.05 -0.75
N LEU A 98 18.23 -0.06 -0.93
CA LEU A 98 16.79 -0.28 -0.89
C LEU A 98 16.35 -1.18 -2.05
N ASP A 99 16.90 -0.99 -3.24
CA ASP A 99 16.57 -1.83 -4.39
C ASP A 99 17.06 -3.28 -4.20
N ALA A 100 18.27 -3.48 -3.69
CA ALA A 100 18.77 -4.79 -3.32
C ALA A 100 17.92 -5.47 -2.22
N ALA A 101 17.47 -4.69 -1.23
CA ALA A 101 16.56 -5.18 -0.20
C ALA A 101 15.19 -5.56 -0.75
N ALA A 102 14.66 -4.78 -1.69
CA ALA A 102 13.39 -5.06 -2.36
C ALA A 102 13.49 -6.34 -3.20
N MET A 103 14.58 -6.53 -3.94
CA MET A 103 14.85 -7.76 -4.69
C MET A 103 14.82 -8.98 -3.76
N ARG A 104 15.56 -8.91 -2.65
CA ARG A 104 15.57 -9.97 -1.65
C ARG A 104 14.19 -10.23 -1.03
N ALA A 105 13.43 -9.18 -0.78
CA ALA A 105 12.08 -9.30 -0.24
C ALA A 105 11.17 -10.05 -1.22
N ILE A 106 11.27 -9.76 -2.52
CA ILE A 106 10.57 -10.50 -3.59
C ILE A 106 10.99 -11.98 -3.60
N ASP A 107 12.29 -12.26 -3.56
CA ASP A 107 12.83 -13.64 -3.59
C ASP A 107 12.26 -14.53 -2.48
N ILE A 108 12.07 -13.97 -1.29
CA ILE A 108 11.53 -14.68 -0.11
C ILE A 108 10.01 -14.53 0.06
N GLY A 109 9.32 -13.87 -0.89
CA GLY A 109 7.87 -13.63 -0.83
C GLY A 109 7.42 -12.63 0.24
N ALA A 110 8.34 -11.81 0.76
CA ALA A 110 8.03 -10.82 1.78
C ALA A 110 7.55 -9.50 1.18
N ARG A 111 6.28 -9.14 1.44
CA ARG A 111 5.61 -7.96 0.85
C ARG A 111 5.20 -6.94 1.90
N THR A 112 6.02 -6.76 2.94
CA THR A 112 5.72 -5.80 4.03
C THR A 112 6.87 -4.83 4.26
N TYR A 113 6.53 -3.61 4.69
CA TYR A 113 7.50 -2.61 5.13
C TYR A 113 8.42 -3.15 6.24
N GLY A 114 7.87 -3.90 7.20
CA GLY A 114 8.64 -4.46 8.31
C GLY A 114 9.73 -5.43 7.84
N SER A 115 9.41 -6.26 6.85
CA SER A 115 10.36 -7.18 6.23
C SER A 115 11.49 -6.44 5.51
N VAL A 116 11.17 -5.45 4.67
CA VAL A 116 12.17 -4.66 3.95
C VAL A 116 13.08 -3.90 4.93
N LYS A 117 12.49 -3.27 5.95
CA LYS A 117 13.25 -2.60 7.01
C LYS A 117 14.17 -3.58 7.75
N SER A 118 13.69 -4.78 8.07
CA SER A 118 14.50 -5.81 8.73
C SER A 118 15.67 -6.27 7.86
N ILE A 119 15.45 -6.47 6.55
CA ILE A 119 16.49 -6.81 5.58
C ILE A 119 17.61 -5.76 5.61
N LEU A 120 17.25 -4.48 5.54
CA LEU A 120 18.19 -3.36 5.56
C LEU A 120 18.92 -3.23 6.91
N ALA A 121 18.19 -3.32 8.02
CA ALA A 121 18.74 -3.19 9.37
C ALA A 121 19.77 -4.29 9.69
N ASN A 122 19.54 -5.50 9.19
CA ASN A 122 20.43 -6.65 9.38
C ASN A 122 21.49 -6.79 8.28
N ASN A 123 21.60 -5.81 7.38
CA ASN A 123 22.51 -5.82 6.21
C ASN A 123 22.36 -7.08 5.35
N LEU A 124 21.15 -7.64 5.29
CA LEU A 124 20.87 -8.82 4.48
C LEU A 124 20.95 -8.46 3.01
N ASP A 125 20.58 -7.24 2.60
CA ASP A 125 20.72 -6.71 1.25
C ASP A 125 22.13 -6.88 0.64
N ARG A 126 23.17 -6.97 1.48
CA ARG A 126 24.58 -7.11 1.06
C ARG A 126 25.10 -8.54 1.02
N ARG A 127 24.31 -9.50 1.49
CA ARG A 127 24.72 -10.91 1.50
C ARG A 127 24.39 -11.54 0.13
N PRO A 128 25.00 -12.67 -0.24
CA PRO A 128 24.46 -13.50 -1.31
C PRO A 128 22.99 -13.84 -0.99
N SER A 129 22.09 -13.77 -1.97
CA SER A 129 20.72 -14.24 -1.77
C SER A 129 20.77 -15.76 -1.60
N PRO A 130 20.05 -16.34 -0.61
CA PRO A 130 19.78 -17.76 -0.65
C PRO A 130 18.97 -17.99 -1.92
N LYS A 131 19.55 -18.67 -2.92
CA LYS A 131 18.81 -19.11 -4.11
C LYS A 131 17.58 -19.84 -3.59
N ARG A 132 16.40 -19.41 -4.03
CA ARG A 132 15.18 -20.20 -3.86
C ARG A 132 15.51 -21.61 -4.36
N PRO A 133 15.35 -22.67 -3.56
CA PRO A 133 15.38 -24.01 -4.14
C PRO A 133 14.31 -23.99 -5.24
N ALA A 134 14.73 -24.19 -6.49
CA ALA A 134 13.79 -24.50 -7.55
C ALA A 134 12.92 -25.64 -7.03
N ASP A 135 11.60 -25.56 -7.22
CA ASP A 135 10.58 -26.50 -6.71
C ASP A 135 11.12 -27.92 -6.50
N ASP A 136 11.70 -28.16 -5.32
CA ASP A 136 11.96 -29.50 -4.84
C ASP A 136 10.78 -29.82 -3.95
N ALA A 137 10.21 -30.98 -4.25
CA ALA A 137 9.00 -31.58 -3.69
C ALA A 137 8.71 -31.19 -2.22
N PRO A 138 7.42 -31.12 -1.82
CA PRO A 138 7.06 -30.79 -0.46
C PRO A 138 7.84 -31.68 0.52
N ILE A 139 8.61 -31.03 1.39
CA ILE A 139 9.31 -31.69 2.49
C ILE A 139 8.24 -32.32 3.38
N LEU A 140 8.04 -33.62 3.24
CA LEU A 140 7.16 -34.42 4.09
C LEU A 140 7.77 -34.50 5.49
N HIS A 141 7.37 -33.57 6.36
CA HIS A 141 7.65 -33.69 7.78
C HIS A 141 6.55 -34.52 8.47
N PRO A 142 6.90 -35.54 9.28
CA PRO A 142 5.95 -36.42 9.96
C PRO A 142 5.14 -35.75 11.09
N ASN A 143 5.13 -34.41 11.19
CA ASN A 143 4.56 -33.70 12.34
C ASN A 143 3.50 -32.64 12.00
N ILE A 144 2.95 -32.62 10.77
CA ILE A 144 1.74 -31.84 10.48
C ILE A 144 0.51 -32.64 10.93
N ARG A 145 0.01 -32.29 12.11
CA ARG A 145 -1.27 -32.77 12.63
C ARG A 145 -2.39 -32.05 11.90
N GLY A 146 -3.17 -32.80 11.11
CA GLY A 146 -4.26 -32.29 10.29
C GLY A 146 -5.49 -31.84 11.10
N PRO A 147 -6.45 -31.16 10.44
CA PRO A 147 -7.57 -30.45 11.07
C PRO A 147 -8.70 -31.34 11.61
N ARG A 148 -8.46 -32.60 11.95
CA ARG A 148 -9.47 -33.51 12.54
C ARG A 148 -9.62 -33.35 14.07
N TYR A 149 -9.22 -32.22 14.64
CA TYR A 149 -9.12 -32.03 16.10
C TYR A 149 -10.06 -30.97 16.70
N TYR A 150 -11.12 -30.58 15.99
CA TYR A 150 -12.26 -29.90 16.59
C TYR A 150 -13.54 -30.62 16.16
N ASN A 151 -14.15 -31.33 17.11
CA ASN A 151 -15.59 -31.63 17.13
C ASN A 151 -16.23 -30.67 18.12
#